data_AF-A0A841FH43-F1
#
_entry.id   AF-A0A841FH43-F1
#
_cell.length_a   1.000
_cell.length_b   1.000
_cell.length_c   1.000
_cell.angle_alpha   90.00
_cell.angle_beta   90.00
_cell.angle_gamma   90.00
#
_symmetry.space_group_name_H-M   'P 1'
#
loop_
_entity.id
_entity.type
_entity.pdbx_description
1 polymer ?
#
loop_
_entity_poly.entity_id
_entity_poly.type
_entity_poly.pdbx_seq_one_letter_code
_entity_poly.pdbx_strand_id
1 'polypeptide(L)'
;MEIRYGDVRDCAKKVRAVGEDVAEFLNRAKSTLDKAAEGNEGFTAVKAFGDVNDKLHRQSTAVGEATAKAAGALNAAVDDHERTDRSAKNNLDAVVDALG
;
A
#
# COMPACT_ATOMS: atom_id res chain seq x y z
N MET A 1 16.35 14.76 14.15
CA MET A 1 16.12 14.23 12.80
C MET A 1 14.71 14.66 12.43
N GLU A 2 14.56 15.75 11.68
CA GLU A 2 13.25 16.24 11.24
C GLU A 2 12.86 15.45 9.99
N ILE A 3 11.85 14.59 10.12
CA ILE A 3 11.23 13.93 8.96
C ILE A 3 10.25 14.95 8.36
N ARG A 4 10.44 15.33 7.10
CA ARG A 4 9.54 16.30 6.44
C ARG A 4 8.25 15.61 6.01
N TYR A 5 7.11 16.29 6.12
CA TYR A 5 5.80 15.78 5.68
C TYR A 5 5.82 15.24 4.24
N GLY A 6 6.58 15.88 3.35
CA GLY A 6 6.81 15.43 1.98
C GLY A 6 7.44 14.04 1.90
N ASP A 7 8.41 13.72 2.78
CA ASP A 7 9.10 12.43 2.81
C ASP A 7 8.13 11.29 3.20
N VAL A 8 7.19 11.57 4.11
CA VAL A 8 6.17 10.60 4.56
C VAL A 8 5.11 10.36 3.49
N ARG A 9 4.64 11.43 2.81
CA ARG A 9 3.69 11.29 1.70
C ARG A 9 4.32 10.59 0.50
N ASP A 10 5.59 10.83 0.21
CA ASP A 10 6.31 10.12 -0.85
C ASP A 10 6.56 8.66 -0.48
N CYS A 11 6.79 8.36 0.80
CA CYS A 11 6.81 6.98 1.30
C CYS A 11 5.46 6.29 1.09
N ALA A 12 4.33 6.94 1.40
CA ALA A 12 2.99 6.39 1.17
C ALA A 12 2.73 6.06 -0.32
N LYS A 13 3.15 6.94 -1.24
CA LYS A 13 3.07 6.69 -2.69
C LYS A 13 3.91 5.48 -3.11
N LYS A 14 5.15 5.37 -2.61
CA LYS A 14 6.04 4.24 -2.91
C LYS A 14 5.47 2.92 -2.40
N VAL A 15 4.93 2.89 -1.19
CA VAL A 15 4.28 1.70 -0.61
C VAL A 15 3.11 1.23 -1.48
N ARG A 16 2.28 2.17 -1.94
CA ARG A 16 1.18 1.87 -2.85
C ARG A 16 1.67 1.32 -4.20
N ALA A 17 2.66 1.97 -4.82
CA ALA A 17 3.22 1.54 -6.10
C ALA A 17 3.80 0.12 -6.02
N VAL A 18 4.54 -0.20 -4.95
CA VAL A 18 5.04 -1.57 -4.71
C VAL A 18 3.89 -2.58 -4.58
N GLY A 19 2.80 -2.21 -3.92
CA GLY A 19 1.61 -3.06 -3.83
C GLY A 19 0.96 -3.34 -5.19
N GLU A 20 0.86 -2.32 -6.03
CA GLU A 20 0.34 -2.42 -7.40
C GLU A 20 1.25 -3.30 -8.27
N ASP A 21 2.58 -3.12 -8.22
CA ASP A 21 3.56 -3.94 -8.95
C ASP A 21 3.50 -5.42 -8.55
N VAL A 22 3.39 -5.70 -7.24
CA VAL A 22 3.27 -7.09 -6.73
C VAL A 22 1.96 -7.71 -7.20
N ALA A 23 0.84 -6.97 -7.17
CA ALA A 23 -0.44 -7.48 -7.66
C ALA A 23 -0.40 -7.79 -9.17
N GLU A 24 0.21 -6.92 -9.98
CA GLU A 24 0.42 -7.19 -11.40
C GLU A 24 1.29 -8.42 -11.66
N PHE A 25 2.39 -8.58 -10.90
CA PHE A 25 3.26 -9.74 -11.02
C PHE A 25 2.48 -11.04 -10.73
N LEU A 26 1.68 -11.05 -9.67
CA LEU A 26 0.86 -12.21 -9.30
C LEU A 26 -0.21 -12.51 -10.35
N ASN A 27 -0.82 -11.49 -10.95
CA ASN A 27 -1.77 -11.65 -12.06
C ASN A 27 -1.10 -12.21 -13.34
N ARG A 28 0.13 -11.80 -13.64
CA ARG A 28 0.92 -12.38 -14.75
C ARG A 28 1.29 -13.83 -14.48
N ALA A 29 1.66 -14.16 -13.25
CA ALA A 29 1.91 -15.54 -12.83
C ALA A 29 0.64 -16.39 -12.99
N LYS A 30 -0.52 -15.87 -12.55
CA LYS A 30 -1.85 -16.48 -12.74
C LYS A 30 -2.11 -16.84 -14.21
N SER A 31 -2.00 -15.86 -15.11
CA SER A 31 -2.22 -16.06 -16.55
C SER A 31 -1.26 -17.08 -17.17
N THR A 32 -0.02 -17.15 -16.67
CA THR A 32 0.95 -18.15 -17.13
C THR A 32 0.57 -19.55 -16.68
N LEU A 33 0.07 -19.71 -15.45
CA LEU A 33 -0.42 -20.99 -14.93
C LEU A 33 -1.68 -21.45 -15.66
N ASP A 34 -2.61 -20.55 -15.96
CA ASP A 34 -3.82 -20.87 -16.72
C ASP A 34 -3.45 -21.46 -18.11
N LYS A 35 -2.52 -20.81 -18.83
CA LYS A 35 -2.00 -21.32 -20.12
C LYS A 35 -1.26 -22.66 -19.99
N ALA A 36 -0.51 -22.84 -18.91
CA ALA A 36 0.20 -24.09 -18.66
C ALA A 36 -0.77 -25.24 -18.33
N ALA A 37 -1.90 -24.95 -17.67
CA ALA A 37 -2.95 -25.91 -17.39
C ALA A 37 -3.71 -26.31 -18.66
N GLU A 38 -3.99 -25.37 -19.57
CA GLU A 38 -4.60 -25.66 -20.88
C GLU A 38 -3.75 -26.63 -21.73
N GLY A 39 -2.43 -26.54 -21.63
CA GLY A 39 -1.50 -27.42 -22.36
C GLY A 39 -1.22 -28.78 -21.68
N ASN A 40 -1.78 -29.04 -20.50
CA ASN A 40 -1.42 -30.20 -19.68
C ASN A 40 -2.68 -30.90 -19.14
N GLU A 41 -3.21 -31.86 -19.89
CA GLU A 41 -4.49 -32.55 -19.61
C GLU A 41 -4.45 -33.54 -18.41
N GLY A 42 -3.32 -33.63 -17.70
CA GLY A 42 -3.17 -34.52 -16.55
C GLY A 42 -3.89 -33.97 -15.31
N PHE A 43 -4.88 -34.73 -14.79
CA PHE A 43 -5.70 -34.39 -13.60
C PHE A 43 -4.88 -33.87 -12.40
N THR A 44 -3.70 -34.44 -12.14
CA THR A 44 -2.82 -34.05 -11.03
C THR A 44 -2.15 -32.69 -11.25
N ALA A 45 -1.79 -32.37 -12.49
CA ALA A 45 -1.18 -31.10 -12.84
C ALA A 45 -2.22 -29.98 -12.79
N VAL A 46 -3.41 -30.19 -13.37
CA VAL A 46 -4.52 -29.23 -13.37
C VAL A 46 -4.94 -28.86 -11.94
N LYS A 47 -5.05 -29.84 -11.03
CA LYS A 47 -5.40 -29.58 -9.62
C LYS A 47 -4.31 -28.78 -8.89
N ALA A 48 -3.04 -29.15 -9.06
CA ALA A 48 -1.93 -28.42 -8.46
C ALA A 48 -1.84 -26.98 -8.99
N PHE A 49 -2.11 -26.76 -10.29
CA PHE A 49 -2.19 -25.43 -10.88
C PHE A 49 -3.35 -24.61 -10.30
N GLY A 50 -4.54 -25.19 -10.16
CA GLY A 50 -5.69 -24.52 -9.56
C GLY A 50 -5.44 -24.05 -8.12
N ASP A 51 -4.87 -24.92 -7.27
CA ASP A 51 -4.55 -24.58 -5.88
C ASP A 51 -3.51 -23.44 -5.78
N VAL A 52 -2.51 -23.45 -6.67
CA VAL A 52 -1.51 -22.36 -6.75
C VAL A 52 -2.17 -21.06 -7.25
N ASN A 53 -3.07 -21.14 -8.22
CA ASN A 53 -3.78 -20.01 -8.78
C ASN A 53 -4.61 -19.26 -7.73
N ASP A 54 -5.38 -20.02 -6.95
CA ASP A 54 -6.23 -19.48 -5.88
C ASP A 54 -5.39 -18.84 -4.77
N LYS A 55 -4.25 -19.45 -4.43
CA LYS A 55 -3.33 -18.91 -3.43
C LYS A 55 -2.70 -17.61 -3.90
N LEU A 56 -2.27 -17.53 -5.17
CA LEU A 56 -1.73 -16.30 -5.77
C LEU A 56 -2.78 -15.19 -5.78
N HIS A 57 -4.02 -15.50 -6.15
CA HIS A 57 -5.10 -14.52 -6.15
C HIS A 57 -5.38 -13.95 -4.75
N ARG A 58 -5.49 -14.81 -3.73
CA ARG A 58 -5.67 -14.36 -2.33
C ARG A 58 -4.51 -13.51 -1.84
N GLN A 59 -3.28 -13.89 -2.17
CA GLN A 59 -2.09 -13.12 -1.79
C GLN A 59 -2.04 -11.76 -2.50
N SER A 60 -2.41 -11.70 -3.77
CA SER A 60 -2.48 -10.43 -4.51
C SER A 60 -3.46 -9.45 -3.88
N THR A 61 -4.66 -9.92 -3.56
CA THR A 61 -5.68 -9.08 -2.91
C THR A 61 -5.21 -8.60 -1.54
N ALA A 62 -4.65 -9.50 -0.72
CA ALA A 62 -4.16 -9.16 0.60
C ALA A 62 -3.02 -8.12 0.58
N VAL A 63 -2.09 -8.21 -0.40
CA VAL A 63 -1.03 -7.22 -0.57
C VAL A 63 -1.62 -5.86 -0.99
N GLY A 64 -2.55 -5.84 -1.95
CA GLY A 64 -3.22 -4.61 -2.37
C GLY A 64 -3.94 -3.91 -1.21
N GLU A 65 -4.70 -4.65 -0.41
CA GLU A 65 -5.40 -4.12 0.76
C GLU A 65 -4.43 -3.61 1.84
N ALA A 66 -3.39 -4.39 2.16
CA ALA A 66 -2.41 -4.02 3.19
C ALA A 66 -1.65 -2.74 2.82
N THR A 67 -1.22 -2.62 1.57
CA THR A 67 -0.49 -1.44 1.07
C THR A 67 -1.39 -0.21 1.00
N ALA A 68 -2.64 -0.35 0.56
CA ALA A 68 -3.62 0.74 0.57
C ALA A 68 -3.89 1.25 2.01
N LYS A 69 -4.06 0.33 2.96
CA LYS A 69 -4.26 0.67 4.38
C LYS A 69 -3.03 1.37 4.97
N ALA A 70 -1.83 0.88 4.67
CA ALA A 70 -0.59 1.49 5.14
C ALA A 70 -0.39 2.91 4.57
N ALA A 71 -0.64 3.11 3.27
CA ALA A 71 -0.57 4.42 2.65
C ALA A 71 -1.61 5.39 3.23
N GLY A 72 -2.83 4.92 3.48
CA GLY A 72 -3.88 5.72 4.13
C GLY A 72 -3.50 6.15 5.55
N ALA A 73 -2.94 5.24 6.36
CA ALA A 73 -2.49 5.54 7.71
C ALA A 73 -1.34 6.57 7.74
N LEU A 74 -0.40 6.46 6.80
CA LEU A 74 0.71 7.42 6.65
C LEU A 74 0.18 8.82 6.30
N ASN A 75 -0.77 8.92 5.37
CA ASN A 75 -1.37 10.21 5.02
C ASN A 75 -2.16 10.81 6.20
N ALA A 76 -2.96 10.01 6.91
CA ALA A 76 -3.70 10.48 8.08
C ALA A 76 -2.77 11.01 9.19
N ALA A 77 -1.65 10.32 9.42
CA ALA A 77 -0.65 10.76 10.40
C ALA A 77 -0.01 12.10 10.01
N VAL A 78 0.23 12.33 8.71
CA VAL A 78 0.72 13.63 8.21
C VAL A 78 -0.33 14.71 8.44
N ASP A 79 -1.59 14.47 8.08
CA ASP A 79 -2.65 15.46 8.20
C ASP A 79 -2.92 15.86 9.67
N ASP A 80 -2.93 14.89 10.59
CA ASP A 80 -3.07 15.16 12.03
C ASP A 80 -1.89 15.95 12.59
N HIS A 81 -0.69 15.67 12.11
CA HIS A 81 0.50 16.39 12.55
C HIS A 81 0.56 17.81 11.97
N GLU A 82 0.19 18.02 10.70
CA GLU A 82 0.04 19.37 10.11
C GLU A 82 -1.03 20.20 10.85
N ARG A 83 -2.13 19.58 11.26
CA ARG A 83 -3.19 20.23 12.05
C ARG A 83 -2.68 20.65 13.43
N THR A 84 -1.93 19.77 14.10
CA THR A 84 -1.34 20.05 15.40
C THR A 84 -0.31 21.16 15.33
N ASP A 85 0.56 21.14 14.32
CA ASP A 85 1.60 22.16 14.12
C ASP A 85 0.98 23.54 13.84
N ARG A 86 -0.07 23.60 13.02
CA ARG A 86 -0.83 24.84 12.78
C ARG A 86 -1.48 25.39 14.05
N SER A 87 -2.07 24.50 14.85
CA SER A 87 -2.68 24.90 16.13
C SER A 87 -1.64 25.44 17.11
N ALA A 88 -0.47 24.78 17.20
CA ALA A 88 0.62 25.22 18.04
C ALA A 88 1.17 26.60 17.61
N LYS A 89 1.34 26.83 16.30
CA LYS A 89 1.72 28.14 15.74
C LYS A 89 0.70 29.22 16.08
N ASN A 90 -0.58 28.98 15.84
CA ASN A 90 -1.64 29.94 16.15
C ASN A 90 -1.67 30.30 17.65
N ASN A 91 -1.50 29.31 18.53
CA ASN A 91 -1.44 29.54 19.97
C ASN A 91 -0.18 30.32 20.37
N LEU A 92 0.96 30.03 19.74
CA LEU A 92 2.20 30.74 19.97
C LEU A 92 2.10 32.20 19.53
N ASP A 93 1.55 32.46 18.34
CA ASP A 93 1.32 33.80 17.81
C ASP A 93 0.40 34.59 18.74
N ALA A 94 -0.69 33.97 19.22
CA ALA A 94 -1.60 34.61 20.18
C ALA A 94 -0.93 34.95 21.52
N VAL A 95 0.01 34.11 21.99
CA VAL A 95 0.80 34.40 23.20
C VAL A 95 1.81 35.51 22.95
N VAL A 96 2.47 35.52 21.79
CA VAL A 96 3.40 36.59 21.39
C VAL A 96 2.67 37.92 21.30
N ASP A 97 1.49 37.96 20.68
CA ASP A 97 0.64 39.16 20.59
C ASP A 97 0.18 39.65 21.97
N ALA A 98 -0.09 38.73 22.91
CA ALA A 98 -0.49 39.08 24.27
C ALA A 98 0.67 39.55 25.18
N LEU A 99 1.91 39.27 24.77
CA LEU A 99 3.13 39.69 25.48
C LEU A 99 3.79 40.95 24.88
N GLY A 100 3.34 41.38 23.70
CA GLY A 100 3.66 42.68 23.09
C GLY A 100 2.88 43.84 23.71
#